data_AF-A0A820Q054-F1
#
_entry.id   AF-A0A820Q054-F1
#
_cell.length_a   1.000
_cell.length_b   1.000
_cell.length_c   1.000
_cell.angle_alpha   90.00
_cell.angle_beta   90.00
_cell.angle_gamma   90.00
#
_symmetry.space_group_name_H-M   'P 1'
#
loop_
_entity.id
_entity.type
_entity.pdbx_description
1 polymer ?
#
loop_
_entity_poly.entity_id
_entity_poly.type
_entity_poly.pdbx_seq_one_letter_code
_entity_poly.pdbx_strand_id
1 'polypeptide(L)' 'MSFEDRRVCRPFLLNCCPHEVLTGTRVDMGECTKVHEYALRADYERAAATRDLYYEMDALEILN' A
#
# COMPACT_ATOMS: atom_id res chain seq x y z
N MET A 1 1.76 11.00 -11.57
CA MET A 1 2.33 10.57 -10.28
C MET A 1 2.69 9.09 -10.43
N SER A 2 3.84 8.62 -9.93
CA SER A 2 4.25 7.20 -10.01
C SER A 2 3.94 6.49 -8.70
N PHE A 3 3.70 5.18 -8.73
CA PHE A 3 3.54 4.35 -7.54
C PHE A 3 4.81 4.24 -6.68
N GLU A 4 5.97 4.61 -7.24
CA GLU A 4 7.27 4.64 -6.55
C GLU A 4 7.47 5.89 -5.68
N ASP A 5 6.56 6.87 -5.79
CA ASP A 5 6.64 8.11 -5.01
C ASP A 5 6.47 7.82 -3.51
N ARG A 6 7.34 8.40 -2.66
CA ARG A 6 7.32 8.20 -1.20
C ARG A 6 6.04 8.67 -0.51
N ARG A 7 5.23 9.48 -1.20
CA ARG A 7 3.93 9.92 -0.73
C ARG A 7 2.86 8.85 -0.92
N VAL A 8 3.07 7.90 -1.82
CA VAL A 8 2.16 6.76 -2.03
C VAL A 8 2.29 5.79 -0.87
N CYS A 9 1.17 5.27 -0.42
CA CYS A 9 1.15 4.27 0.62
C CYS A 9 1.55 2.92 0.02
N ARG A 10 2.78 2.47 0.28
CA ARG A 10 3.23 1.13 -0.14
C ARG A 10 2.35 0.01 0.44
N PRO A 11 1.94 0.04 1.72
CA PRO A 11 0.99 -0.94 2.25
C PRO A 11 -0.35 -0.97 1.51
N PHE A 12 -0.83 0.17 1.00
CA PHE A 12 -2.05 0.21 0.19
C PHE A 12 -1.86 -0.47 -1.17
N LEU A 13 -0.70 -0.29 -1.82
CA LEU A 13 -0.39 -1.00 -3.07
C LEU A 13 -0.40 -2.53 -2.89
N LEU A 14 -0.16 -2.99 -1.66
CA LEU A 14 -0.17 -4.41 -1.26
C LEU A 14 -1.48 -4.85 -0.58
N ASN A 15 -2.51 -4.01 -0.55
CA ASN A 15 -3.79 -4.27 0.13
C ASN A 15 -3.67 -4.61 1.63
N CYS A 16 -2.61 -4.14 2.29
CA CYS A 16 -2.35 -4.39 3.72
C CYS A 16 -2.28 -3.10 4.54
N CYS A 17 -2.72 -1.96 4.01
CA CYS A 17 -2.72 -0.71 4.78
C CYS A 17 -3.67 -0.81 5.99
N PRO A 18 -3.18 -0.67 7.23
CA PRO A 18 -4.03 -0.79 8.42
C PRO A 18 -5.12 0.28 8.47
N HIS A 19 -4.86 1.47 7.91
CA HIS A 19 -5.86 2.53 7.85
C HIS A 19 -7.08 2.14 6.99
N GLU A 20 -6.90 1.45 5.85
CA GLU A 20 -8.03 0.93 5.06
C GLU A 20 -8.64 -0.33 5.70
N VAL A 21 -7.81 -1.28 6.13
CA VAL A 21 -8.26 -2.58 6.65
C VAL A 21 -9.04 -2.43 7.96
N LEU A 22 -8.67 -1.47 8.81
CA LEU A 22 -9.29 -1.23 10.11
C LEU A 22 -10.35 -0.12 10.07
N THR A 23 -10.62 0.50 8.91
CA THR A 23 -11.66 1.52 8.77
C THR A 23 -13.00 0.96 9.27
N GLY A 24 -13.66 1.68 10.19
CA GLY A 24 -14.95 1.27 10.75
C GLY A 24 -14.88 0.16 11.82
N THR A 25 -13.68 -0.24 12.26
CA THR A 25 -13.50 -1.15 13.39
C THR A 25 -13.38 -0.39 14.71
N ARG A 26 -13.42 -1.10 15.85
CA ARG A 26 -13.19 -0.49 17.18
C ARG A 26 -11.79 0.09 17.37
N VAL A 27 -10.87 -0.19 16.45
CA VAL A 27 -9.47 0.27 16.45
C VAL A 27 -9.16 1.10 15.20
N ASP A 28 -10.16 1.79 14.67
CA ASP A 28 -9.98 2.69 13.52
C ASP A 28 -8.87 3.72 13.82
N MET A 29 -7.84 3.72 12.97
CA MET A 29 -6.68 4.60 13.08
C MET A 29 -6.87 5.94 12.36
N GLY A 30 -8.03 6.16 11.75
CA GLY A 30 -8.35 7.33 10.94
C GLY A 30 -7.77 7.26 9.52
N GLU A 31 -7.89 8.36 8.78
CA GLU A 31 -7.43 8.45 7.40
C GLU A 31 -5.90 8.32 7.29
N CYS A 32 -5.43 7.61 6.26
CA CYS A 32 -4.01 7.51 6.00
C CYS A 32 -3.44 8.86 5.51
N THR A 33 -2.28 9.24 6.03
CA THR A 33 -1.55 10.45 5.58
C THR A 33 -0.88 10.29 4.21
N LYS A 34 -0.86 9.06 3.69
CA LYS A 34 -0.26 8.69 2.41
C LYS A 34 -1.33 8.56 1.32
N VAL A 35 -0.91 8.67 0.06
CA VAL A 35 -1.82 8.62 -1.09
C VAL A 35 -2.27 7.19 -1.37
N HIS A 36 -3.60 7.00 -1.40
CA HIS A 36 -4.29 5.76 -1.74
C HIS A 36 -5.05 5.92 -3.06
N GLU A 37 -4.35 5.80 -4.20
CA GLU A 37 -4.99 5.86 -5.51
C GLU A 37 -5.06 4.48 -6.15
N TYR A 38 -6.27 4.01 -6.47
CA TYR A 38 -6.49 2.71 -7.11
C TYR A 38 -5.81 2.58 -8.48
N ALA A 39 -5.63 3.70 -9.19
CA ALA A 39 -4.87 3.72 -10.44
C ALA A 39 -3.40 3.32 -10.21
N LEU A 40 -2.77 3.82 -9.15
CA LEU A 40 -1.40 3.48 -8.79
C LEU A 40 -1.27 2.02 -8.33
N ARG A 41 -2.28 1.49 -7.64
CA ARG A 41 -2.33 0.06 -7.30
C ARG A 41 -2.38 -0.80 -8.57
N ALA A 42 -3.25 -0.47 -9.52
CA ALA A 42 -3.31 -1.19 -10.79
C ALA A 42 -2.01 -1.09 -11.59
N ASP A 43 -1.35 0.07 -11.57
CA ASP A 43 -0.01 0.24 -12.17
C ASP A 43 1.03 -0.66 -11.48
N TYR A 44 1.03 -0.68 -10.15
CA TYR A 44 1.92 -1.53 -9.35
C TYR A 44 1.67 -3.02 -9.62
N GLU A 45 0.41 -3.49 -9.60
CA GLU A 45 0.06 -4.88 -9.87
C GLU A 45 0.52 -5.32 -11.27
N ARG A 46 0.35 -4.46 -12.28
CA ARG A 46 0.86 -4.72 -13.63
C ARG A 46 2.39 -4.78 -13.68
N ALA A 47 3.07 -3.87 -12.99
CA ALA A 47 4.52 -3.83 -12.94
C ALA A 47 5.08 -5.07 -12.20
N ALA A 48 4.50 -5.41 -11.04
CA ALA A 48 4.84 -6.57 -10.23
C ALA A 48 4.61 -7.89 -10.98
N ALA A 49 3.60 -7.96 -11.85
CA ALA A 49 3.37 -9.13 -12.71
C ALA A 49 4.48 -9.36 -13.75
N THR A 50 5.29 -8.35 -14.04
CA THR A 50 6.35 -8.42 -15.07
C THR A 50 7.77 -8.39 -14.49
N ARG A 51 7.95 -7.91 -13.25
CA ARG A 51 9.25 -7.70 -12.62
C ARG A 51 9.11 -7.85 -11.10
N ASP A 52 10.12 -8.44 -10.47
CA ASP A 52 10.21 -8.51 -9.02
C ASP A 52 10.50 -7.12 -8.45
N LEU A 53 9.49 -6.48 -7.85
CA LEU A 53 9.59 -5.16 -7.22
C LEU A 53 9.95 -5.24 -5.74
N TYR A 54 9.83 -6.43 -5.12
CA TYR A 54 10.15 -6.71 -3.71
C TYR A 54 9.42 -5.85 -2.67
N TYR A 55 8.34 -5.14 -3.03
CA TYR A 55 7.60 -4.31 -2.06
C TYR A 55 6.94 -5.18 -0.97
N GLU A 56 6.65 -6.45 -1.28
CA GLU A 56 6.20 -7.43 -0.31
C GLU A 56 7.24 -7.75 0.78
N MET A 57 8.54 -7.55 0.51
CA MET A 57 9.58 -7.61 1.55
C MET A 57 9.53 -6.40 2.49
N ASP A 58 9.28 -5.20 1.96
CA ASP A 58 9.07 -4.00 2.79
C ASP A 58 7.83 -4.16 3.70
N ALA A 59 6.78 -4.84 3.23
CA ALA A 59 5.61 -5.11 4.06
C ALA A 59 5.86 -6.14 5.16
N LEU A 60 6.77 -7.09 4.96
CA LEU A 60 7.15 -8.08 5.97
C LEU A 60 7.89 -7.44 7.16
N GLU A 61 8.61 -6.33 6.98
CA GLU A 61 9.21 -5.60 8.09
C GLU A 61 8.18 -4.99 9.05
N ILE A 62 6.94 -4.74 8.58
CA ILE A 62 5.85 -4.19 9.42
C ILE A 62 5.33 -5.26 10.42
N LEU A 63 5.60 -6.55 10.18
CA LEU A 63 5.12 -7.67 11.00
C LEU A 63 6.08 -8.11 12.12
N ASN A 64 7.18 -7.39 12.36
CA ASN A 64 8.20 -7.72 13.37
C ASN A 64 8.25 -6.71 14.53
#